data_AF-A0A2E7UNR7-F1
#
_entry.id   AF-A0A2E7UNR7-F1
#
_cell.length_a   1.000
_cell.length_b   1.000
_cell.length_c   1.000
_cell.angle_alpha   90.00
_cell.angle_beta   90.00
_cell.angle_gamma   90.00
#
_symmetry.space_group_name_H-M   'P 1'
#
loop_
_entity.id
_entity.type
_entity.pdbx_description
1 polymer ?
#
loop_
_entity_poly.entity_id
_entity_poly.type
_entity_poly.pdbx_seq_one_letter_code
_entity_poly.pdbx_strand_id
1 'polypeptide(L)'
;MVAVLLCVAATATATTHFERLELLSDDPGRFLSDELPMVAARPGNTALRFLAQVQPVVGFGTHFTLGTSLSAWTPGWETALGDRPIGVLVAVPTRLGLPTGLVTAATYTRGALWVDLGVAAQTGASWRRPAYRDLRVVPTLGLGWSPQPDRAP
;
A
#
# COMPACT_ATOMS: atom_id res chain seq x y z
N MET A 1 8.45 -3.54 -17.09
CA MET A 1 8.53 -4.97 -17.45
C MET A 1 9.50 -5.74 -16.58
N VAL A 2 10.77 -5.31 -16.44
CA VAL A 2 11.79 -6.00 -15.62
C VAL A 2 11.42 -6.12 -14.13
N ALA A 3 10.90 -5.07 -13.50
CA ALA A 3 10.46 -5.13 -12.09
C ALA A 3 9.29 -6.11 -11.86
N VAL A 4 8.34 -6.15 -12.80
CA VAL A 4 7.23 -7.11 -12.78
C VAL A 4 7.75 -8.53 -12.97
N LEU A 5 8.70 -8.74 -13.88
CA LEU A 5 9.32 -10.06 -14.10
C LEU A 5 10.14 -10.54 -12.89
N LEU A 6 10.85 -9.63 -12.21
CA LEU A 6 11.59 -9.92 -10.97
C LEU A 6 10.65 -10.26 -9.82
N CYS A 7 9.53 -9.53 -9.67
CA CYS A 7 8.50 -9.89 -8.69
C CYS A 7 7.90 -11.25 -9.02
N VAL A 8 7.47 -11.49 -10.26
CA VAL A 8 6.91 -12.79 -10.70
C VAL A 8 7.90 -13.94 -10.44
N ALA A 9 9.18 -13.76 -10.76
CA ALA A 9 10.22 -14.77 -10.51
C ALA A 9 10.48 -15.01 -9.02
N ALA A 10 10.51 -13.96 -8.19
CA ALA A 10 10.68 -14.09 -6.74
C ALA A 10 9.45 -14.73 -6.06
N THR A 11 8.25 -14.51 -6.60
CA THR A 11 7.00 -15.08 -6.07
C THR A 11 6.77 -16.54 -6.46
N ALA A 12 7.44 -17.05 -7.50
CA ALA A 12 7.19 -18.38 -8.05
C ALA A 12 7.62 -19.54 -7.12
N THR A 13 8.48 -19.27 -6.13
CA THR A 13 9.01 -20.28 -5.20
C THR A 13 8.76 -19.96 -3.72
N ALA A 14 8.18 -18.79 -3.42
CA ALA A 14 7.93 -18.34 -2.06
C ALA A 14 6.59 -18.87 -1.53
N THR A 15 6.52 -19.10 -0.21
CA THR A 15 5.24 -19.40 0.45
C THR A 15 4.33 -18.20 0.36
N THR A 16 3.16 -18.39 -0.24
CA THR A 16 2.13 -17.36 -0.38
C THR A 16 1.13 -17.46 0.75
N HIS A 17 0.75 -16.32 1.30
CA HIS A 17 -0.31 -16.25 2.32
C HIS A 17 -1.02 -14.91 2.23
N PHE A 18 -2.30 -14.92 2.56
CA PHE A 18 -3.02 -13.67 2.77
C PHE A 18 -2.51 -13.02 4.05
N GLU A 19 -2.01 -11.79 3.92
CA GLU A 19 -1.29 -11.13 4.99
C GLU A 19 -2.18 -10.12 5.72
N ARG A 20 -2.86 -9.25 4.97
CA ARG A 20 -3.75 -8.24 5.53
C ARG A 20 -4.67 -7.63 4.48
N LEU A 21 -5.69 -6.92 4.99
CA LEU A 21 -6.51 -6.00 4.24
C LEU A 21 -6.18 -4.58 4.69
N GLU A 22 -5.63 -3.76 3.80
CA GLU A 22 -5.36 -2.36 4.06
C GLU A 22 -6.53 -1.48 3.57
N LEU A 23 -6.82 -0.45 4.34
CA LEU A 23 -7.72 0.65 4.02
C LEU A 23 -6.89 1.91 3.89
N LEU A 24 -7.30 2.81 2.99
CA LEU A 24 -6.64 4.09 2.74
C LEU A 24 -5.20 3.97 2.20
N SER A 25 -4.83 2.80 1.64
CA SER A 25 -3.48 2.49 1.14
C SER A 25 -2.89 3.53 0.18
N ASP A 26 -3.74 4.12 -0.66
CA ASP A 26 -3.37 5.12 -1.68
C ASP A 26 -3.88 6.53 -1.35
N ASP A 27 -4.42 6.77 -0.15
CA ASP A 27 -5.01 8.05 0.20
C ASP A 27 -3.93 9.06 0.66
N PRO A 28 -3.79 10.22 0.00
CA PRO A 28 -2.88 11.29 0.44
C PRO A 28 -3.47 12.10 1.62
N GLY A 29 -4.26 11.47 2.48
CA GLY A 29 -4.98 12.11 3.60
C GLY A 29 -6.19 12.94 3.18
N ARG A 30 -6.76 12.70 1.99
CA ARG A 30 -7.89 13.47 1.46
C ARG A 30 -9.22 12.75 1.60
N PHE A 31 -9.22 11.44 1.79
CA PHE A 31 -10.47 10.70 1.88
C PHE A 31 -11.29 11.17 3.07
N LEU A 32 -10.67 11.30 4.24
CA LEU A 32 -11.36 11.72 5.47
C LEU A 32 -11.78 13.20 5.45
N SER A 33 -10.97 14.08 4.84
CA SER A 33 -11.24 15.53 4.84
C SER A 33 -12.14 15.98 3.70
N ASP A 34 -12.02 15.36 2.52
CA ASP A 34 -12.61 15.86 1.28
C ASP A 34 -13.72 14.94 0.77
N GLU A 35 -13.51 13.62 0.80
CA GLU A 35 -14.44 12.65 0.18
C GLU A 35 -15.52 12.18 1.16
N LEU A 36 -15.16 11.88 2.42
CA LEU A 36 -16.10 11.39 3.43
C LEU A 36 -17.23 12.39 3.72
N PRO A 37 -16.99 13.71 3.85
CA PRO A 37 -18.08 14.68 3.99
C PRO A 37 -19.04 14.72 2.80
N MET A 38 -18.58 14.29 1.63
CA MET A 38 -19.39 14.25 0.40
C MET A 38 -20.29 13.03 0.29
N VAL A 39 -20.23 12.07 1.22
CA VAL A 39 -21.00 10.82 1.16
C VAL A 39 -22.51 11.05 1.06
N ALA A 40 -23.04 12.06 1.75
CA ALA A 40 -24.47 12.38 1.74
C ALA A 40 -24.93 12.90 0.37
N ALA A 41 -24.09 13.68 -0.32
CA ALA A 41 -24.42 14.27 -1.61
C ALA A 41 -24.08 13.35 -2.79
N ARG A 42 -23.08 12.47 -2.64
CA ARG A 42 -22.56 11.60 -3.72
C ARG A 42 -22.17 10.22 -3.17
N PRO A 43 -23.12 9.43 -2.67
CA PRO A 43 -22.82 8.17 -1.98
C PRO A 43 -22.11 7.16 -2.90
N GLY A 44 -22.56 7.02 -4.15
CA GLY A 44 -21.95 6.09 -5.11
C GLY A 44 -20.49 6.43 -5.44
N ASN A 45 -20.18 7.70 -5.72
CA ASN A 45 -18.81 8.12 -6.04
C ASN A 45 -17.89 7.97 -4.82
N THR A 46 -18.37 8.32 -3.63
CA THR A 46 -17.60 8.19 -2.39
C THR A 46 -17.31 6.71 -2.08
N ALA A 47 -18.30 5.84 -2.27
CA ALA A 47 -18.13 4.39 -2.11
C ALA A 47 -17.12 3.81 -3.11
N LEU A 48 -17.20 4.18 -4.38
CA LEU A 48 -16.23 3.73 -5.38
C LEU A 48 -14.81 4.21 -5.06
N ARG A 49 -14.65 5.44 -4.56
CA ARG A 49 -13.34 5.93 -4.11
C ARG A 49 -12.82 5.20 -2.89
N PHE A 50 -13.69 4.91 -1.91
CA PHE A 50 -13.32 4.09 -0.77
C PHE A 50 -12.87 2.69 -1.22
N LEU A 51 -13.66 2.02 -2.06
CA LEU A 51 -13.33 0.69 -2.59
C LEU A 51 -12.01 0.70 -3.39
N ALA A 52 -11.70 1.78 -4.10
CA ALA A 52 -10.44 1.92 -4.80
C ALA A 52 -9.22 2.04 -3.87
N GLN A 53 -9.43 2.37 -2.58
CA GLN A 53 -8.39 2.47 -1.55
C GLN A 53 -8.29 1.21 -0.69
N VAL A 54 -9.21 0.25 -0.83
CA VAL A 54 -9.13 -1.05 -0.19
C VAL A 54 -8.10 -1.90 -0.95
N GLN A 55 -7.09 -2.36 -0.23
CA GLN A 55 -5.96 -3.08 -0.77
C GLN A 55 -5.75 -4.39 -0.01
N PRO A 56 -6.22 -5.54 -0.52
CA PRO A 56 -5.72 -6.84 -0.07
C PRO A 56 -4.22 -6.95 -0.34
N VAL A 57 -3.50 -7.46 0.65
CA VAL A 57 -2.06 -7.67 0.63
C VAL A 57 -1.76 -9.16 0.77
N VAL A 58 -0.93 -9.65 -0.14
CA VAL A 58 -0.43 -11.02 -0.15
C VAL A 58 1.06 -11.00 0.18
N GLY A 59 1.46 -11.78 1.16
CA GLY A 59 2.85 -11.96 1.55
C GLY A 59 3.49 -13.12 0.79
N PHE A 60 4.76 -12.96 0.45
CA PHE A 60 5.59 -13.95 -0.23
C PHE A 60 6.88 -14.16 0.57
N GLY A 61 7.00 -15.29 1.25
CA GLY A 61 8.11 -15.55 2.16
C GLY A 61 8.01 -14.70 3.43
N THR A 62 9.13 -14.15 3.89
CA THR A 62 9.22 -13.41 5.16
C THR A 62 8.97 -11.91 5.00
N HIS A 63 9.51 -11.29 3.95
CA HIS A 63 9.56 -9.83 3.86
C HIS A 63 8.84 -9.24 2.65
N PHE A 64 8.59 -10.01 1.58
CA PHE A 64 8.03 -9.43 0.37
C PHE A 64 6.51 -9.43 0.45
N THR A 65 5.90 -8.31 0.07
CA THR A 65 4.46 -8.12 0.07
C THR A 65 3.99 -7.59 -1.28
N LEU A 66 2.75 -7.90 -1.66
CA LEU A 66 2.10 -7.33 -2.83
C LEU A 66 0.71 -6.85 -2.44
N GLY A 67 0.57 -5.53 -2.34
CA GLY A 67 -0.72 -4.88 -2.26
C GLY A 67 -1.38 -4.81 -3.64
N THR A 68 -2.66 -5.12 -3.73
CA THR A 68 -3.46 -4.89 -4.95
C THR A 68 -4.72 -4.11 -4.63
N SER A 69 -4.93 -2.98 -5.29
CA SER A 69 -6.16 -2.19 -5.24
C SER A 69 -6.76 -2.09 -6.64
N LEU A 70 -7.97 -1.51 -6.76
CA LEU A 70 -8.54 -1.23 -8.08
C LEU A 70 -7.71 -0.23 -8.89
N SER A 71 -6.88 0.58 -8.21
CA SER A 71 -6.14 1.68 -8.83
C SER A 71 -4.64 1.42 -8.97
N ALA A 72 -4.08 0.53 -8.16
CA ALA A 72 -2.65 0.31 -8.09
C ALA A 72 -2.25 -1.12 -7.69
N TRP A 73 -1.05 -1.51 -8.11
CA TRP A 73 -0.32 -2.65 -7.55
C TRP A 73 0.92 -2.13 -6.83
N THR A 74 1.15 -2.62 -5.62
CA THR A 74 2.10 -2.04 -4.68
C THR A 74 3.00 -3.15 -4.14
N PRO A 75 4.04 -3.57 -4.89
CA PRO A 75 5.08 -4.41 -4.35
C PRO A 75 5.79 -3.69 -3.20
N GLY A 76 5.98 -4.42 -2.12
CA GLY A 76 6.55 -3.93 -0.88
C GLY A 76 7.58 -4.89 -0.29
N TRP A 77 8.42 -4.33 0.57
CA TRP A 77 9.31 -5.05 1.45
C TRP A 77 9.07 -4.56 2.87
N GLU A 78 8.71 -5.47 3.76
CA GLU A 78 8.43 -5.21 5.17
C GLU A 78 9.35 -6.03 6.06
N THR A 79 9.82 -5.41 7.15
CA THR A 79 10.61 -6.11 8.16
C THR A 79 10.31 -5.60 9.56
N ALA A 80 10.30 -6.50 10.54
CA ALA A 80 10.25 -6.15 11.96
C ALA A 80 11.57 -5.59 12.47
N LEU A 81 11.44 -4.74 13.49
CA LEU A 81 12.54 -4.25 14.31
C LEU A 81 12.66 -5.13 15.57
N GLY A 82 13.23 -6.31 15.39
CA GLY A 82 13.41 -7.31 16.46
C GLY A 82 12.07 -7.94 16.88
N ASP A 83 11.93 -8.27 18.16
CA ASP A 83 10.71 -8.92 18.70
C ASP A 83 9.57 -7.93 19.01
N ARG A 84 9.67 -6.70 18.50
CA ARG A 84 8.70 -5.64 18.77
C ARG A 84 7.57 -5.68 17.74
N PRO A 85 6.36 -5.21 18.09
CA PRO A 85 5.24 -5.04 17.15
C PRO A 85 5.46 -3.91 16.15
N ILE A 86 6.72 -3.55 15.84
CA ILE A 86 7.08 -2.39 15.03
C ILE A 86 7.94 -2.89 13.88
N GLY A 87 7.62 -2.45 12.66
CA GLY A 87 8.37 -2.74 11.46
C GLY A 87 8.63 -1.52 10.60
N VAL A 88 9.27 -1.74 9.47
CA VAL A 88 9.49 -0.76 8.41
C VAL A 88 9.02 -1.36 7.10
N LEU A 89 8.20 -0.60 6.39
CA LEU A 89 7.72 -0.90 5.05
C LEU A 89 8.40 0.04 4.04
N VAL A 90 8.84 -0.54 2.93
CA VAL A 90 9.24 0.17 1.72
C VAL A 90 8.46 -0.37 0.55
N ALA A 91 7.69 0.47 -0.14
CA ALA A 91 6.81 0.03 -1.21
C ALA A 91 6.83 0.94 -2.44
N VAL A 92 6.55 0.37 -3.61
CA VAL A 92 6.56 1.09 -4.89
C VAL A 92 5.17 0.99 -5.51
N PRO A 93 4.28 1.99 -5.31
CA PRO A 93 2.96 1.97 -5.92
C PRO A 93 3.05 2.13 -7.43
N THR A 94 2.38 1.24 -8.16
CA THR A 94 2.33 1.24 -9.63
C THR A 94 0.90 1.36 -10.13
N ARG A 95 0.64 2.31 -11.04
CA ARG A 95 -0.66 2.49 -11.69
C ARG A 95 -0.60 1.98 -13.12
N LEU A 96 -1.35 0.92 -13.41
CA LEU A 96 -1.28 0.22 -14.70
C LEU A 96 0.16 -0.15 -15.08
N GLY A 97 0.98 -0.54 -14.11
CA GLY A 97 2.39 -0.91 -14.31
C GLY A 97 3.38 0.26 -14.43
N LEU A 98 2.92 1.52 -14.34
CA LEU A 98 3.79 2.69 -14.24
C LEU A 98 4.10 2.98 -12.76
N PRO A 99 5.36 2.93 -12.32
CA PRO A 99 5.73 3.36 -10.97
C PRO A 99 5.34 4.81 -10.77
N THR A 100 4.58 5.07 -9.71
CA THR A 100 4.10 6.42 -9.40
C THR A 100 4.90 7.09 -8.29
N GLY A 101 5.65 6.32 -7.51
CA GLY A 101 6.42 6.86 -6.40
C GLY A 101 7.12 5.80 -5.56
N LEU A 102 7.53 6.22 -4.37
CA LEU A 102 8.09 5.39 -3.31
C LEU A 102 7.37 5.73 -2.00
N VAL A 103 7.01 4.71 -1.23
CA VAL A 103 6.43 4.83 0.10
C VAL A 103 7.40 4.23 1.10
N THR A 104 7.62 4.92 2.20
CA THR A 104 8.35 4.40 3.37
C THR A 104 7.53 4.67 4.61
N ALA A 105 7.23 3.64 5.39
CA ALA A 105 6.40 3.74 6.59
C ALA A 105 6.98 2.95 7.76
N ALA A 106 6.72 3.43 8.97
CA ALA A 106 6.83 2.62 10.17
C ALA A 106 5.51 1.86 10.33
N THR A 107 5.60 0.55 10.52
CA THR A 107 4.45 -0.33 10.66
C THR A 107 4.27 -0.71 12.12
N TYR A 108 3.03 -0.83 12.57
CA TYR A 108 2.67 -1.27 13.91
C TYR A 108 1.60 -2.35 13.85
N THR A 109 1.88 -3.51 14.45
CA THR A 109 0.96 -4.64 14.45
C THR A 109 0.61 -5.08 15.86
N ARG A 110 -0.67 -5.23 16.17
CA ARG A 110 -1.09 -5.77 17.47
C ARG A 110 -2.37 -6.57 17.34
N GLY A 111 -2.27 -7.88 17.53
CA GLY A 111 -3.38 -8.77 17.25
C GLY A 111 -3.78 -8.62 15.78
N ALA A 112 -5.07 -8.46 15.52
CA ALA A 112 -5.53 -8.27 14.15
C ALA A 112 -5.38 -6.84 13.60
N LEU A 113 -4.91 -5.88 14.41
CA LEU A 113 -4.75 -4.50 14.00
C LEU A 113 -3.39 -4.31 13.31
N TRP A 114 -3.41 -3.64 12.17
CA TRP A 114 -2.23 -3.16 11.45
C TRP A 114 -2.36 -1.67 11.20
N VAL A 115 -1.29 -0.91 11.45
CA VAL A 115 -1.26 0.55 11.28
C VAL A 115 0.08 0.96 10.69
N ASP A 116 0.04 1.81 9.68
CA ASP A 116 1.22 2.38 9.06
C ASP A 116 1.22 3.90 9.15
N LEU A 117 2.37 4.45 9.49
CA LEU A 117 2.61 5.88 9.45
C LEU A 117 3.89 6.17 8.68
N GLY A 118 3.79 6.95 7.61
CA GLY A 118 4.90 7.12 6.70
C GLY A 118 4.86 8.36 5.84
N VAL A 119 5.70 8.33 4.82
CA VAL A 119 5.80 9.35 3.78
C VAL A 119 5.82 8.68 2.42
N ALA A 120 5.16 9.32 1.45
CA ALA A 120 5.20 8.94 0.05
C ALA A 120 5.82 10.06 -0.78
N ALA A 121 6.82 9.70 -1.57
CA ALA A 121 7.34 10.53 -2.65
C ALA A 121 6.62 10.13 -3.95
N GLN A 122 5.62 10.90 -4.34
CA GLN A 122 4.79 10.66 -5.52
C GLN A 122 5.22 11.54 -6.69
N THR A 123 5.07 11.04 -7.90
CA THR A 123 5.34 11.78 -9.14
C THR A 123 4.06 12.02 -9.93
N GLY A 124 4.03 13.12 -10.69
CA GLY A 124 2.97 13.37 -11.67
C GLY A 124 3.05 12.50 -12.94
N ALA A 125 3.88 11.45 -12.93
CA ALA A 125 4.11 10.61 -14.09
C ALA A 125 2.81 9.91 -14.53
N SER A 126 2.57 9.93 -15.83
CA SER A 126 1.47 9.20 -16.46
C SER A 126 1.95 8.57 -17.75
N TRP A 127 1.20 7.62 -18.30
CA TRP A 127 1.51 7.03 -19.60
C TRP A 127 1.58 8.07 -20.73
N ARG A 128 0.86 9.19 -20.60
CA ARG A 128 0.93 10.31 -21.55
C ARG A 128 2.19 11.18 -21.35
N ARG A 129 2.69 11.27 -20.11
CA ARG A 129 3.85 12.09 -19.73
C ARG A 129 4.65 11.36 -18.63
N PRO A 130 5.57 10.44 -18.98
CA PRO A 130 6.34 9.67 -18.00
C PRO A 130 7.52 10.50 -17.47
N ALA A 131 7.25 11.71 -16.98
CA ALA A 131 8.25 12.60 -16.41
C ALA A 131 8.19 12.53 -14.88
N TYR A 132 9.30 12.16 -14.25
CA TYR A 132 9.42 12.02 -12.79
C TYR A 132 9.92 13.30 -12.10
N ARG A 133 9.83 14.44 -12.77
CA ARG A 133 10.38 15.72 -12.27
C ARG A 133 9.51 16.38 -11.20
N ASP A 134 8.21 16.08 -11.21
CA ASP A 134 7.24 16.67 -10.28
C ASP A 134 7.06 15.77 -9.07
N LEU A 135 8.08 15.75 -8.19
CA LEU A 135 8.05 14.96 -6.97
C LEU A 135 7.32 15.73 -5.86
N ARG A 136 6.31 15.09 -5.28
CA ARG A 136 5.55 15.59 -4.14
C ARG A 136 5.72 14.63 -2.98
N VAL A 137 6.15 15.15 -1.84
CA VAL A 137 6.22 14.38 -0.61
C VAL A 137 4.95 14.64 0.20
N VAL A 138 4.24 13.59 0.54
CA VAL A 138 3.01 13.64 1.33
C VAL A 138 3.07 12.64 2.48
N PRO A 139 2.49 12.94 3.64
CA PRO A 139 2.33 11.94 4.69
C PRO A 139 1.38 10.84 4.23
N THR A 140 1.57 9.63 4.75
CA THR A 140 0.68 8.49 4.51
C THR A 140 0.25 7.85 5.83
N LEU A 141 -1.00 7.39 5.85
CA LEU A 141 -1.57 6.62 6.93
C LEU A 141 -2.20 5.36 6.33
N GLY A 142 -1.76 4.20 6.78
CA GLY A 142 -2.39 2.93 6.48
C GLY A 142 -3.11 2.41 7.72
N LEU A 143 -4.31 1.85 7.52
CA LEU A 143 -5.05 1.15 8.57
C LEU A 143 -5.53 -0.17 8.01
N GLY A 144 -5.35 -1.25 8.74
CA GLY A 144 -5.68 -2.56 8.19
C GLY A 144 -6.02 -3.60 9.23
N TRP A 145 -6.50 -4.71 8.69
CA TRP A 145 -6.80 -5.91 9.45
C TRP A 145 -5.92 -7.06 8.96
N SER A 146 -5.19 -7.71 9.87
CA SER A 146 -4.43 -8.91 9.59
C SER A 146 -5.03 -10.12 10.31
N PRO A 147 -5.29 -11.24 9.61
CA PRO A 147 -5.71 -12.49 10.27
C PRO A 147 -4.59 -13.21 11.01
N GLN A 148 -3.34 -12.75 10.90
CA GLN A 148 -2.17 -13.39 11.49
C GLN A 148 -1.62 -12.56 12.67
N PRO A 149 -2.26 -12.61 13.85
CA PRO A 149 -1.93 -11.74 14.97
C PRO A 149 -0.53 -11.94 15.55
N ASP A 150 0.08 -13.10 15.30
CA ASP A 150 1.37 -13.51 15.85
C ASP A 150 2.54 -13.23 14.90
N ARG A 151 2.27 -12.73 13.69
CA ARG A 151 3.32 -12.39 12.73
C ARG A 151 3.80 -10.97 13.03
N ALA A 152 5.00 -10.87 13.58
CA ALA A 152 5.74 -9.61 13.58
C ALA A 152 5.98 -9.17 12.12
N PRO A 153 5.95 -7.86 11.83
CA PRO A 153 6.16 -7.34 10.48
C PRO A 153 7.53 -7.70 9.87
#